data_AF-A0A7J3CJ43-F1
#
_entry.id   AF-A0A7J3CJ43-F1
#
_cell.length_a   1.000
_cell.length_b   1.000
_cell.length_c   1.000
_cell.angle_alpha   90.00
_cell.angle_beta   90.00
_cell.angle_gamma   90.00
#
_symmetry.space_group_name_H-M   'P 1'
#
loop_
_entity.id
_entity.type
_entity.pdbx_description
1 polymer ?
#
loop_
_entity_poly.entity_id
_entity_poly.type
_entity_poly.pdbx_seq_one_letter_code
_entity_poly.pdbx_strand_id
1 'polypeptide(L)' 'SKGRYLPTIQCPIGSESMSIDQLTENAKKVLEEISTKVQRGNIKNIYFKLTMGKAVKVE' A
#
# COMPACT_ATOMS: atom_id res chain seq x y z
N SER A 1 -10.28 22.55 3.50
CA SER A 1 -9.17 21.57 3.42
C SER A 1 -9.68 20.30 2.74
N LYS A 2 -9.33 20.04 1.48
CA LYS A 2 -9.93 18.96 0.67
C LYS A 2 -9.22 17.59 0.82
N GLY A 3 -8.05 17.53 1.45
CA GLY A 3 -7.22 16.30 1.48
C GLY A 3 -7.31 15.46 2.76
N ARG A 4 -7.74 16.03 3.89
CA ARG A 4 -7.61 15.37 5.21
C ARG A 4 -8.64 14.26 5.47
N TYR A 5 -9.72 14.22 4.69
CA TYR A 5 -10.82 13.27 4.83
C TYR A 5 -10.90 12.27 3.67
N LEU A 6 -9.85 12.21 2.83
CA LEU A 6 -9.80 11.22 1.76
C LEU A 6 -9.49 9.85 2.35
N PRO A 7 -10.23 8.78 1.97
CA PRO A 7 -9.99 7.42 2.43
C PRO A 7 -8.79 6.80 1.70
N THR A 8 -7.65 7.51 1.70
CA THR A 8 -6.43 7.12 1.00
C THR A 8 -5.28 7.11 1.99
N ILE A 9 -4.59 5.98 2.07
CA ILE A 9 -3.38 5.80 2.88
C ILE A 9 -2.22 5.54 1.91
N GLN A 10 -1.09 6.21 2.15
CA GLN A 10 0.15 5.99 1.41
C GLN A 10 1.23 5.60 2.41
N CYS A 11 1.89 4.47 2.17
CA CYS A 11 2.93 3.95 3.04
C CYS A 11 4.12 3.47 2.20
N PRO A 12 5.35 3.87 2.52
CA PRO A 12 6.55 3.30 1.91
C PRO A 12 6.81 1.90 2.45
N ILE A 13 7.06 0.93 1.56
CA ILE A 13 7.31 -0.48 1.92
C ILE A 13 8.79 -0.89 1.74
N GLY A 14 9.63 -0.04 1.15
CA GLY A 14 11.04 -0.32 0.88
C GLY A 14 11.62 0.57 -0.22
N SER A 15 12.78 0.18 -0.74
CA SER A 15 13.49 0.83 -1.85
C SER A 15 13.60 -0.08 -3.07
N GLU A 16 13.84 0.52 -4.24
CA GLU A 16 14.00 -0.21 -5.53
C GLU A 16 15.19 -1.18 -5.55
N SER A 17 16.15 -1.01 -4.63
CA SER A 17 17.31 -1.87 -4.47
C SER A 17 17.05 -3.15 -3.65
N MET A 18 15.90 -3.28 -3.01
CA MET A 18 15.55 -4.47 -2.22
C MET A 18 15.10 -5.62 -3.12
N SER A 19 15.24 -6.86 -2.61
CA SER A 19 14.73 -8.03 -3.33
C SER A 19 13.20 -8.08 -3.30
N ILE A 20 12.62 -8.73 -4.31
CA ILE A 20 11.17 -8.88 -4.46
C ILE A 20 10.55 -9.60 -3.25
N ASP A 21 11.25 -10.59 -2.69
CA ASP A 21 10.78 -11.38 -1.54
C ASP A 21 10.63 -10.49 -0.30
N GLN A 22 11.62 -9.66 0.00
CA GLN A 22 11.58 -8.72 1.12
C GLN A 22 10.48 -7.68 0.95
N LEU A 23 10.32 -7.14 -0.26
CA LEU A 23 9.24 -6.19 -0.56
C LEU A 23 7.85 -6.83 -0.39
N THR A 24 7.71 -8.09 -0.77
CA THR A 24 6.45 -8.85 -0.63
C THR A 24 6.11 -9.09 0.83
N GLU A 25 7.09 -9.45 1.65
CA GLU A 25 6.91 -9.63 3.09
C GLU A 25 6.48 -8.32 3.77
N ASN A 26 7.16 -7.21 3.46
CA ASN A 26 6.82 -5.89 3.99
C ASN A 26 5.40 -5.47 3.58
N ALA A 27 5.03 -5.67 2.32
CA ALA A 27 3.70 -5.33 1.82
C ALA A 27 2.60 -6.13 2.54
N LYS A 28 2.80 -7.44 2.74
CA LYS A 28 1.86 -8.30 3.50
C LYS A 28 1.68 -7.81 4.93
N LYS A 29 2.79 -7.51 5.61
CA LYS A 29 2.76 -7.02 7.00
C LYS A 29 1.99 -5.71 7.14
N VAL A 30 2.19 -4.78 6.20
CA VAL A 30 1.42 -3.52 6.17
C VAL A 30 -0.06 -3.78 5.94
N LEU A 31 -0.41 -4.69 5.02
CA LEU A 31 -1.80 -5.01 4.71
C LEU A 31 -2.51 -5.72 5.87
N GLU A 32 -1.81 -6.55 6.64
CA GLU A 32 -2.32 -7.17 7.87
C GLU A 32 -2.62 -6.12 8.95
N GLU A 33 -1.70 -5.18 9.18
CA GLU A 33 -1.87 -4.10 10.15
C GLU A 33 -3.06 -3.19 9.77
N ILE A 34 -3.22 -2.89 8.47
CA ILE A 34 -4.38 -2.14 7.97
C ILE A 34 -5.67 -2.95 8.16
N SER A 35 -5.63 -4.26 7.88
CA SER A 35 -6.80 -5.15 8.04
C SER A 35 -7.28 -5.24 9.48
N THR A 36 -6.39 -5.07 10.47
CA THR A 36 -6.75 -5.04 11.90
C THR A 36 -7.56 -3.79 12.25
N LYS A 37 -7.29 -2.65 11.59
CA LYS A 37 -7.97 -1.37 11.85
C LYS A 37 -9.19 -1.15 10.96
N VAL A 38 -9.15 -1.66 9.73
CA VAL A 38 -10.17 -1.45 8.71
C VAL A 38 -10.56 -2.82 8.13
N GLN A 39 -11.86 -3.15 8.18
CA GLN A 39 -12.35 -4.39 7.59
C GLN A 39 -12.02 -4.46 6.09
N ARG A 40 -11.57 -5.63 5.62
CA ARG A 40 -11.15 -5.84 4.21
C ARG A 40 -12.20 -5.44 3.19
N GLY A 41 -13.50 -5.59 3.51
CA GLY A 41 -14.59 -5.16 2.63
C GLY A 41 -14.64 -3.65 2.34
N ASN A 42 -13.94 -2.83 3.12
CA ASN A 42 -13.88 -1.38 2.94
C ASN A 42 -12.68 -0.93 2.07
N ILE A 43 -11.78 -1.84 1.68
CA ILE A 43 -10.63 -1.53 0.82
C ILE A 43 -11.06 -1.72 -0.63
N LYS A 44 -11.24 -0.60 -1.36
CA LYS A 44 -11.72 -0.65 -2.75
C LYS A 44 -10.64 -0.99 -3.76
N ASN A 45 -9.43 -0.45 -3.59
CA ASN A 45 -8.33 -0.65 -4.53
C ASN A 45 -6.98 -0.61 -3.80
N ILE A 46 -6.02 -1.38 -4.29
CA ILE A 46 -4.62 -1.38 -3.83
C ILE A 46 -3.71 -1.08 -5.02
N TYR A 47 -2.81 -0.12 -4.84
CA TYR A 47 -1.86 0.30 -5.87
C TYR A 47 -0.44 0.24 -5.34
N PHE A 48 0.48 -0.27 -6.17
CA PHE A 48 1.91 -0.18 -5.94
C PHE A 48 2.53 0.70 -7.00
N LYS A 49 3.39 1.62 -6.57
CA LYS A 49 4.15 2.48 -7.47
C LYS A 49 5.58 2.60 -6.99
N LEU A 50 6.45 2.87 -7.94
CA LEU A 50 7.79 3.37 -7.67
C LEU A 50 7.74 4.86 -7.32
N THR A 51 8.84 5.40 -6.79
CA THR A 51 8.93 6.82 -6.38
C THR A 51 8.46 7.75 -7.50
N MET A 52 8.91 7.47 -8.73
CA MET A 52 8.57 8.22 -9.94
C MET A 52 7.88 7.38 -11.03
N GLY A 53 7.51 6.14 -10.73
CA GLY A 53 6.94 5.21 -11.70
C GLY A 53 5.42 5.28 -11.80
N LYS A 54 4.88 4.66 -12.86
CA LYS A 54 3.44 4.45 -13.01
C LYS A 54 2.93 3.50 -11.91
N ALA A 55 1.74 3.79 -11.40
CA ALA A 55 1.08 2.93 -10.43
C ALA A 55 0.49 1.70 -11.12
N VAL A 56 0.78 0.52 -10.57
CA VAL A 56 0.21 -0.76 -10.98
C VAL A 56 -0.87 -1.13 -9.97
N LYS A 57 -2.08 -1.40 -10.46
CA LYS A 57 -3.20 -1.86 -9.65
C LYS A 57 -3.06 -3.36 -9.39
N VAL A 58 -3.25 -3.79 -8.14
CA VAL A 58 -3.18 -5.20 -7.74
C VAL A 58 -4.57 -5.78 -7.46
N GLU A 59 -5.39 -5.06 -6.70
CA GLU A 59 -6.81 -5.36 -6.44
C GLU A 59 -7.67 -4.12 -6.58
#